data_AF-A0AAX6QHR0-F1
#
_entry.id   AF-A0AAX6QHR0-F1
#
_cell.length_a   1.000
_cell.length_b   1.000
_cell.length_c   1.000
_cell.angle_alpha   90.00
_cell.angle_beta   90.00
_cell.angle_gamma   90.00
#
_symmetry.space_group_name_H-M   'P 1'
#
loop_
_entity.id
_entity.type
_entity.pdbx_description
1 polymer ?
#
loop_
_entity_poly.entity_id
_entity_poly.type
_entity_poly.pdbx_seq_one_letter_code
_entity_poly.pdbx_strand_id
1 'polypeptide(L)'
;MAAHPVVFLLQLWFALCGPAPTGAAKMKVVEEPNAFGLNNPFLPQTSRLQPKRDPSPLTGPAHLFRLSGKCFSLVESTYKYEFCPFHNVTQHEQTFRWNAYSGVLGIWHEWEITNNTFMGMWMRDGDSCRARSRQSKVELTCGKNNRLAHVSEPSTCVYALTFETPLVCHPHSLLVYPTLPEALQQRWDQMEQELADELITPQGYEKLLRELFEDAGYLKAPGENEPTQQEGATRGLGTETLENCNKARSELSEEIQRLTSLLNQHGIPYGRPTAETSHSEHLAQQSPIDVTSEQLRGDPGLRGTIL
;
A
#
# COMPACT_ATOMS: atom_id res chain seq x y z
N MET A 1 -85.13 66.98 -55.47
CA MET A 1 -85.15 67.30 -54.02
C MET A 1 -84.41 66.17 -53.31
N ALA A 2 -83.13 66.41 -52.97
CA ALA A 2 -82.56 66.30 -51.61
C ALA A 2 -82.77 64.92 -50.94
N ALA A 3 -81.78 64.18 -50.46
CA ALA A 3 -80.64 64.60 -49.65
C ALA A 3 -79.47 63.59 -49.65
N HIS A 4 -78.33 64.08 -49.17
CA HIS A 4 -76.99 63.49 -49.04
C HIS A 4 -76.84 62.51 -47.84
N PRO A 5 -75.66 61.84 -47.68
CA PRO A 5 -75.54 60.46 -47.20
C PRO A 5 -75.15 60.34 -45.71
N VAL A 6 -75.25 59.13 -45.15
CA VAL A 6 -74.70 58.78 -43.84
C VAL A 6 -73.49 57.88 -44.03
N VAL A 7 -72.32 58.43 -43.71
CA VAL A 7 -71.04 57.74 -43.58
C VAL A 7 -71.00 57.08 -42.21
N PHE A 8 -70.80 55.76 -42.17
CA PHE A 8 -70.63 55.01 -40.92
C PHE A 8 -69.13 54.84 -40.63
N LEU A 9 -68.66 55.51 -39.58
CA LEU A 9 -67.37 55.32 -38.94
C LEU A 9 -67.40 54.04 -38.11
N LEU A 10 -66.48 53.10 -38.34
CA LEU A 10 -66.20 52.01 -37.42
C LEU A 10 -64.71 52.00 -37.08
N GLN A 11 -64.43 52.24 -35.80
CA GLN A 11 -63.09 52.36 -35.24
C GLN A 11 -62.40 51.00 -35.05
N LEU A 12 -61.07 51.09 -35.03
CA LEU A 12 -60.08 50.05 -34.74
C LEU A 12 -60.46 49.15 -33.57
N TRP A 13 -60.11 47.86 -33.66
CA TRP A 13 -59.55 47.09 -32.55
C TRP A 13 -58.32 46.30 -33.03
N PHE A 14 -57.21 46.53 -32.33
CA PHE A 14 -55.93 45.85 -32.49
C PHE A 14 -56.03 44.38 -32.08
N ALA A 15 -55.47 43.49 -32.91
CA ALA A 15 -54.90 42.22 -32.43
C ALA A 15 -53.70 41.86 -33.31
N LEU A 16 -52.50 42.23 -32.83
CA LEU A 16 -51.24 41.67 -33.33
C LEU A 16 -51.24 40.16 -33.01
N CYS A 17 -51.45 39.32 -34.00
CA CYS A 17 -51.14 37.90 -33.91
C CYS A 17 -49.70 37.70 -34.39
N GLY A 18 -48.73 37.89 -33.49
CA GLY A 18 -47.35 37.49 -33.73
C GLY A 18 -47.23 35.95 -33.71
N PRO A 19 -46.35 35.36 -34.53
CA PRO A 19 -46.11 33.92 -34.50
C PRO A 19 -45.54 33.50 -33.13
N ALA A 20 -46.16 32.48 -32.53
CA ALA A 20 -45.75 31.92 -31.25
C ALA A 20 -44.28 31.44 -31.30
N PRO A 21 -43.46 31.70 -30.26
CA PRO A 21 -42.16 31.08 -30.16
C PRO A 21 -42.37 29.59 -29.89
N THR A 22 -41.98 28.75 -30.84
CA THR A 22 -41.82 27.32 -30.63
C THR A 22 -40.88 27.13 -29.45
N GLY A 23 -41.42 26.64 -28.33
CA GLY A 23 -40.65 26.33 -27.15
C GLY A 23 -39.55 25.36 -27.49
N ALA A 24 -38.30 25.83 -27.47
CA ALA A 24 -37.13 24.96 -27.45
C ALA A 24 -37.21 24.14 -26.16
N ALA A 25 -37.72 22.92 -26.26
CA ALA A 25 -37.65 21.95 -25.18
C ALA A 25 -36.17 21.79 -24.83
N LYS A 26 -35.78 22.24 -23.64
CA LYS A 26 -34.47 21.94 -23.07
C LYS A 26 -34.42 20.42 -22.86
N MET A 27 -33.92 19.69 -23.85
CA MET A 27 -33.46 18.33 -23.67
C MET A 27 -32.27 18.40 -22.72
N LYS A 28 -32.53 18.16 -21.43
CA LYS A 28 -31.46 17.81 -20.50
C LYS A 28 -30.96 16.45 -20.96
N VAL A 29 -29.72 16.40 -21.43
CA VAL A 29 -29.00 15.14 -21.63
C VAL A 29 -29.14 14.36 -20.33
N VAL A 30 -29.86 13.25 -20.40
CA VAL A 30 -29.85 12.26 -19.32
C VAL A 30 -28.48 11.63 -19.42
N GLU A 31 -27.58 12.08 -18.54
CA GLU A 31 -26.36 11.33 -18.25
C GLU A 31 -26.78 9.90 -17.97
N GLU A 32 -26.06 8.96 -18.60
CA GLU A 32 -26.23 7.54 -18.40
C GLU A 32 -26.36 7.24 -16.89
N PRO A 33 -27.21 6.28 -16.48
CA PRO A 33 -27.35 5.90 -15.07
C PRO A 33 -26.11 5.09 -14.64
N ASN A 34 -24.94 5.70 -14.72
CA ASN A 34 -23.64 5.16 -14.35
C ASN A 34 -23.09 5.96 -13.17
N ALA A 35 -23.89 6.09 -12.11
CA ALA A 35 -23.44 6.47 -10.78
C ALA A 35 -24.50 6.12 -9.74
N PHE A 36 -24.86 4.83 -9.65
CA PHE A 36 -25.63 4.34 -8.51
C PHE A 36 -24.79 4.51 -7.23
N GLY A 37 -25.20 5.47 -6.39
CA GLY A 37 -24.98 5.47 -4.95
C GLY A 37 -23.65 5.98 -4.38
N LEU A 38 -22.61 6.28 -5.17
CA LEU A 38 -21.29 6.63 -4.62
C LEU A 38 -20.88 8.10 -4.70
N ASN A 39 -21.62 8.97 -5.41
CA ASN A 39 -21.32 10.41 -5.54
C ASN A 39 -22.55 11.31 -5.40
N ASN A 40 -23.45 11.02 -4.45
CA ASN A 40 -24.51 11.98 -4.11
C ASN A 40 -24.09 12.80 -2.88
N PRO A 41 -23.78 14.10 -3.01
CA PRO A 41 -23.40 14.95 -1.87
C PRO A 41 -24.55 15.19 -0.87
N PHE A 42 -25.77 14.71 -1.16
CA PHE A 42 -26.96 14.89 -0.35
C PHE A 42 -27.48 13.61 0.34
N LEU A 43 -26.81 12.47 0.18
CA LEU A 43 -27.05 11.29 1.02
C LEU A 43 -26.02 11.26 2.15
N PRO A 44 -26.40 11.00 3.40
CA PRO A 44 -25.41 10.78 4.44
C PRO A 44 -24.53 9.60 4.00
N GLN A 45 -23.20 9.75 4.12
CA GLN A 45 -22.18 8.71 3.82
C GLN A 45 -22.25 7.52 4.80
N THR A 46 -23.45 7.14 5.22
CA THR A 46 -23.74 6.12 6.22
C THR A 46 -23.70 4.73 5.58
N SER A 47 -22.53 4.32 5.10
CA SER A 47 -22.03 2.94 5.14
C SER A 47 -20.70 2.82 4.39
N ARG A 48 -19.75 3.73 4.62
CA ARG A 48 -18.37 3.41 4.25
C ARG A 48 -17.98 2.17 5.04
N LEU A 49 -17.87 1.03 4.36
CA LEU A 49 -17.50 -0.25 4.97
C LEU A 49 -16.25 -0.02 5.84
N GLN A 50 -16.35 -0.36 7.12
CA GLN A 50 -15.25 -0.24 8.06
C GLN A 50 -14.56 -1.60 8.15
N PRO A 51 -13.29 -1.72 7.74
CA PRO A 51 -12.50 -2.92 7.97
C PRO A 51 -12.42 -3.23 9.48
N LYS A 52 -12.39 -4.51 9.85
CA LYS A 52 -12.24 -4.94 11.24
C LYS A 52 -10.89 -4.59 11.85
N ARG A 53 -9.87 -4.41 11.01
CA ARG A 53 -8.51 -4.02 11.38
C ARG A 53 -7.86 -3.22 10.27
N ASP A 54 -6.75 -2.58 10.59
CA ASP A 54 -5.88 -1.97 9.60
C ASP A 54 -5.21 -3.02 8.70
N PRO A 55 -4.93 -2.68 7.42
CA PRO A 55 -4.15 -3.55 6.55
C PRO A 55 -2.72 -3.71 7.06
N SER A 56 -2.09 -4.83 6.71
CA SER A 56 -0.67 -5.03 6.99
C SER A 56 0.19 -3.92 6.37
N PRO A 57 1.39 -3.66 6.90
CA PRO A 57 2.32 -2.72 6.29
C PRO A 57 2.56 -3.00 4.81
N LEU A 58 2.90 -1.95 4.07
CA LEU A 58 3.24 -2.05 2.66
C LEU A 58 4.60 -2.75 2.50
N THR A 59 4.58 -4.02 2.12
CA THR A 59 5.78 -4.85 1.92
C THR A 59 5.75 -5.57 0.56
N GLY A 60 6.92 -6.05 0.11
CA GLY A 60 7.07 -6.82 -1.13
C GLY A 60 7.66 -6.00 -2.28
N PRO A 61 7.36 -6.36 -3.54
CA PRO A 61 7.99 -5.74 -4.69
C PRO A 61 7.66 -4.24 -4.84
N ALA A 62 8.67 -3.38 -4.73
CA ALA A 62 8.50 -1.92 -4.69
C ALA A 62 7.76 -1.34 -5.92
N HIS A 63 7.94 -1.96 -7.09
CA HIS A 63 7.28 -1.53 -8.32
C HIS A 63 5.75 -1.68 -8.28
N LEU A 64 5.20 -2.53 -7.39
CA LEU A 64 3.76 -2.69 -7.16
C LEU A 64 3.17 -1.61 -6.26
N PHE A 65 3.99 -0.90 -5.47
CA PHE A 65 3.51 0.11 -4.51
C PHE A 65 2.74 1.26 -5.18
N ARG A 66 2.98 1.51 -6.47
CA ARG A 66 2.22 2.48 -7.28
C ARG A 66 0.74 2.12 -7.51
N LEU A 67 0.34 0.90 -7.15
CA LEU A 67 -1.03 0.44 -7.14
C LEU A 67 -1.73 0.74 -5.81
N SER A 68 -0.96 0.99 -4.74
CA SER A 68 -1.51 1.41 -3.45
C SER A 68 -2.27 2.72 -3.60
N GLY A 69 -3.44 2.80 -2.94
CA GLY A 69 -4.35 3.95 -3.04
C GLY A 69 -5.20 3.99 -4.32
N LYS A 70 -5.09 3.00 -5.22
CA LYS A 70 -5.97 2.84 -6.38
C LYS A 70 -6.88 1.63 -6.18
N CYS A 71 -8.10 1.73 -6.68
CA CYS A 71 -9.09 0.67 -6.57
C CYS A 71 -9.60 0.28 -7.96
N PHE A 72 -9.77 -1.01 -8.18
CA PHE A 72 -10.17 -1.60 -9.45
C PHE A 72 -11.44 -2.40 -9.25
N SER A 73 -12.48 -2.09 -10.02
CA SER A 73 -13.77 -2.75 -9.88
C SER A 73 -14.11 -3.64 -11.05
N LEU A 74 -14.74 -4.79 -10.75
CA LEU A 74 -15.36 -5.68 -11.72
C LEU A 74 -16.82 -5.89 -11.33
N VAL A 75 -17.74 -5.72 -12.27
CA VAL A 75 -19.14 -6.09 -12.08
C VAL A 75 -19.36 -7.46 -12.68
N GLU A 76 -19.77 -8.41 -11.85
CA GLU A 76 -20.06 -9.77 -12.27
C GLU A 76 -21.44 -10.17 -11.71
N SER A 77 -22.35 -10.52 -12.62
CA SER A 77 -23.75 -10.76 -12.31
C SER A 77 -24.41 -9.57 -11.59
N THR A 78 -24.81 -9.72 -10.33
CA THR A 78 -25.47 -8.69 -9.51
C THR A 78 -24.53 -8.00 -8.52
N TYR A 79 -23.24 -8.34 -8.53
CA TYR A 79 -22.27 -7.83 -7.56
C TYR A 79 -21.18 -7.03 -8.25
N LYS A 80 -20.81 -5.90 -7.64
CA LYS A 80 -19.61 -5.14 -7.95
C LYS A 80 -18.55 -5.50 -6.92
N TYR A 81 -17.47 -6.10 -7.37
CA TYR A 81 -16.28 -6.34 -6.58
C TYR A 81 -15.32 -5.18 -6.77
N GLU A 82 -14.68 -4.74 -5.70
CA GLU A 82 -13.66 -3.71 -5.73
C GLU A 82 -12.42 -4.20 -4.99
N PHE A 83 -11.28 -4.16 -5.67
CA PHE A 83 -9.99 -4.53 -5.11
C PHE A 83 -9.09 -3.31 -5.06
N CYS A 84 -8.64 -2.97 -3.85
CA CYS A 84 -7.64 -1.94 -3.60
C CYS A 84 -6.35 -2.63 -3.11
N PRO A 85 -5.31 -2.77 -3.95
CA PRO A 85 -4.05 -3.39 -3.56
C PRO A 85 -3.49 -2.82 -2.27
N PHE A 86 -2.99 -3.70 -1.40
CA PHE A 86 -2.46 -3.38 -0.07
C PHE A 86 -3.46 -2.79 0.94
N HIS A 87 -4.76 -2.78 0.62
CA HIS A 87 -5.81 -2.28 1.51
C HIS A 87 -6.84 -3.38 1.79
N ASN A 88 -7.86 -3.52 0.94
CA ASN A 88 -8.94 -4.47 1.13
C ASN A 88 -9.61 -4.86 -0.20
N VAL A 89 -10.45 -5.89 -0.11
CA VAL A 89 -11.38 -6.32 -1.14
C VAL A 89 -12.79 -6.12 -0.60
N THR A 90 -13.66 -5.49 -1.38
CA THR A 90 -15.07 -5.28 -1.02
C THR A 90 -16.02 -5.85 -2.08
N GLN A 91 -17.23 -6.15 -1.64
CA GLN A 91 -18.34 -6.58 -2.48
C GLN A 91 -19.53 -5.67 -2.23
N HIS A 92 -20.17 -5.23 -3.31
CA HIS A 92 -21.35 -4.38 -3.30
C HIS A 92 -22.42 -4.95 -4.22
N GLU A 93 -23.53 -5.40 -3.65
CA GLU A 93 -24.72 -5.79 -4.41
C GLU A 93 -25.28 -4.57 -5.16
N GLN A 94 -25.51 -4.72 -6.46
CA GLN A 94 -25.97 -3.65 -7.36
C GLN A 94 -27.51 -3.59 -7.48
N THR A 95 -28.24 -4.38 -6.70
CA THR A 95 -29.71 -4.40 -6.77
C THR A 95 -30.29 -3.13 -6.12
N PHE A 96 -31.41 -2.64 -6.63
CA PHE A 96 -32.11 -1.46 -6.10
C PHE A 96 -32.91 -1.78 -4.82
N ARG A 97 -32.36 -2.62 -3.94
CA ARG A 97 -32.95 -2.98 -2.66
C ARG A 97 -32.45 -2.01 -1.61
N TRP A 98 -33.34 -1.58 -0.71
CA TRP A 98 -32.97 -0.71 0.41
C TRP A 98 -31.97 -1.38 1.37
N ASN A 99 -31.87 -2.71 1.34
CA ASN A 99 -30.97 -3.54 2.14
C ASN A 99 -29.97 -4.35 1.29
N ALA A 100 -29.51 -3.80 0.16
CA ALA A 100 -28.49 -4.42 -0.68
C ALA A 100 -27.23 -4.75 0.14
N TYR A 101 -26.70 -5.97 -0.01
CA TYR A 101 -25.52 -6.38 0.74
C TYR A 101 -24.27 -5.59 0.31
N SER A 102 -23.52 -5.08 1.28
CA SER A 102 -22.17 -4.54 1.06
C SER A 102 -21.28 -5.05 2.18
N GLY A 103 -20.08 -5.52 1.83
CA GLY A 103 -19.19 -6.11 2.83
C GLY A 103 -17.74 -6.23 2.40
N VAL A 104 -16.87 -6.44 3.39
CA VAL A 104 -15.43 -6.65 3.19
C VAL A 104 -15.17 -8.14 2.99
N LEU A 105 -14.54 -8.51 1.88
CA LEU A 105 -14.17 -9.90 1.56
C LEU A 105 -12.77 -10.28 2.07
N GLY A 106 -11.97 -9.29 2.45
CA GLY A 106 -10.66 -9.48 3.06
C GLY A 106 -9.88 -8.17 3.13
N ILE A 107 -8.90 -8.14 4.03
CA ILE A 107 -8.00 -7.04 4.33
C ILE A 107 -6.58 -7.54 4.08
N TRP A 108 -5.73 -6.71 3.47
CA TRP A 108 -4.35 -7.06 3.17
C TRP A 108 -3.64 -7.64 4.41
N HIS A 109 -3.07 -8.84 4.24
CA HIS A 109 -2.50 -9.62 5.35
C HIS A 109 -1.05 -10.03 5.08
N GLU A 110 -0.83 -10.85 4.06
CA GLU A 110 0.49 -11.42 3.74
C GLU A 110 0.58 -11.81 2.26
N TRP A 111 1.80 -12.05 1.80
CA TRP A 111 2.05 -12.61 0.47
C TRP A 111 1.88 -14.14 0.49
N GLU A 112 1.51 -14.70 -0.66
CA GLU A 112 1.70 -16.10 -0.95
C GLU A 112 2.99 -16.27 -1.75
N ILE A 113 3.94 -17.01 -1.19
CA ILE A 113 5.22 -17.28 -1.83
C ILE A 113 5.30 -18.77 -2.16
N THR A 114 5.71 -19.09 -3.38
CA THR A 114 5.98 -20.47 -3.81
C THR A 114 7.20 -20.46 -4.70
N ASN A 115 8.12 -21.40 -4.51
CA ASN A 115 9.38 -21.48 -5.26
C ASN A 115 10.12 -20.14 -5.32
N ASN A 116 10.20 -19.42 -4.18
CA ASN A 116 10.89 -18.13 -4.07
C ASN A 116 10.32 -17.02 -4.99
N THR A 117 9.05 -17.16 -5.39
CA THR A 117 8.30 -16.18 -6.17
C THR A 117 7.02 -15.76 -5.45
N PHE A 118 6.68 -14.47 -5.52
CA PHE A 118 5.38 -13.97 -5.10
C PHE A 118 4.31 -14.47 -6.08
N MET A 119 3.38 -15.31 -5.63
CA MET A 119 2.28 -15.81 -6.47
C MET A 119 0.99 -15.00 -6.29
N GLY A 120 0.75 -14.50 -5.09
CA GLY A 120 -0.50 -13.81 -4.81
C GLY A 120 -0.52 -13.09 -3.47
N MET A 121 -1.64 -12.43 -3.22
CA MET A 121 -1.90 -11.64 -2.01
C MET A 121 -3.02 -12.30 -1.22
N TRP A 122 -2.75 -12.63 0.04
CA TRP A 122 -3.78 -13.09 0.97
C TRP A 122 -4.45 -11.89 1.63
N MET A 123 -5.77 -11.85 1.46
CA MET A 123 -6.65 -10.85 2.06
C MET A 123 -7.51 -11.58 3.11
N ARG A 124 -7.26 -11.36 4.40
CA ARG A 124 -7.93 -12.07 5.52
C ARG A 124 -8.80 -11.13 6.35
N ASP A 125 -9.52 -11.67 7.33
CA ASP A 125 -10.28 -10.87 8.31
C ASP A 125 -11.37 -9.97 7.69
N GLY A 126 -12.02 -10.44 6.63
CA GLY A 126 -13.23 -9.82 6.12
C GLY A 126 -14.42 -9.96 7.07
N ASP A 127 -15.60 -9.62 6.57
CA ASP A 127 -16.84 -9.72 7.32
C ASP A 127 -17.10 -11.13 7.84
N SER A 128 -17.78 -11.23 8.98
CA SER A 128 -18.10 -12.52 9.58
C SER A 128 -19.01 -13.35 8.67
N CYS A 129 -18.67 -14.63 8.51
CA CYS A 129 -19.35 -15.56 7.61
C CYS A 129 -19.46 -16.93 8.28
N ARG A 130 -20.57 -17.13 8.99
CA ARG A 130 -20.80 -18.31 9.84
C ARG A 130 -19.70 -18.44 10.89
N ALA A 131 -18.90 -19.50 10.85
CA ALA A 131 -17.85 -19.82 11.81
C ALA A 131 -16.46 -19.23 11.44
N ARG A 132 -16.32 -18.54 10.31
CA ARG A 132 -15.05 -17.96 9.85
C ARG A 132 -15.27 -16.55 9.30
N SER A 133 -14.21 -15.75 9.25
CA SER A 133 -14.23 -14.49 8.50
C SER A 133 -14.10 -14.77 7.01
N ARG A 134 -14.70 -13.93 6.16
CA ARG A 134 -14.43 -13.97 4.72
C ARG A 134 -12.95 -13.74 4.46
N GLN A 135 -12.41 -14.44 3.46
CA GLN A 135 -11.05 -14.27 3.01
C GLN A 135 -10.98 -14.38 1.49
N SER A 136 -10.01 -13.69 0.91
CA SER A 136 -9.81 -13.64 -0.53
C SER A 136 -8.34 -13.90 -0.86
N LYS A 137 -8.09 -14.69 -1.90
CA LYS A 137 -6.78 -14.85 -2.50
C LYS A 137 -6.76 -14.07 -3.82
N VAL A 138 -5.82 -13.15 -3.97
CA VAL A 138 -5.64 -12.39 -5.21
C VAL A 138 -4.39 -12.88 -5.93
N GLU A 139 -4.58 -13.52 -7.08
CA GLU A 139 -3.51 -13.94 -7.97
C GLU A 139 -3.11 -12.78 -8.90
N LEU A 140 -1.81 -12.53 -9.02
CA LEU A 140 -1.28 -11.49 -9.89
C LEU A 140 -0.89 -12.09 -11.24
N THR A 141 -1.45 -11.56 -12.33
CA THR A 141 -1.22 -12.06 -13.68
C THR A 141 -0.77 -10.94 -14.62
N CYS A 142 0.07 -11.30 -15.60
CA CYS A 142 0.50 -10.35 -16.62
C CYS A 142 -0.70 -9.95 -17.49
N GLY A 143 -0.94 -8.64 -17.59
CA GLY A 143 -2.00 -8.08 -18.42
C GLY A 143 -1.60 -6.74 -19.02
N LYS A 144 -2.35 -6.28 -20.04
CA LYS A 144 -2.05 -5.01 -20.72
C LYS A 144 -2.38 -3.79 -19.85
N ASN A 145 -3.41 -3.91 -19.03
CA ASN A 145 -3.93 -2.84 -18.19
C ASN A 145 -4.06 -3.33 -16.74
N ASN A 146 -4.04 -2.40 -15.78
CA ASN A 146 -4.36 -2.70 -14.39
C ASN A 146 -5.88 -2.90 -14.26
N ARG A 147 -6.34 -4.13 -14.02
CA ARG A 147 -7.77 -4.42 -13.84
C ARG A 147 -8.00 -5.67 -13.01
N LEU A 148 -9.13 -5.70 -12.31
CA LEU A 148 -9.68 -6.93 -11.77
C LEU A 148 -10.32 -7.72 -12.92
N ALA A 149 -9.74 -8.87 -13.28
CA ALA A 149 -10.09 -9.62 -14.48
C ALA A 149 -11.16 -10.69 -14.21
N HIS A 150 -11.09 -11.36 -13.05
CA HIS A 150 -12.02 -12.41 -12.69
C HIS A 150 -12.20 -12.50 -11.17
N VAL A 151 -13.40 -12.88 -10.73
CA VAL A 151 -13.74 -13.15 -9.33
C VAL A 151 -14.56 -14.44 -9.26
N SER A 152 -14.23 -15.31 -8.30
CA SER A 152 -15.00 -16.52 -8.02
C SER A 152 -15.08 -16.80 -6.52
N GLU A 153 -16.11 -17.55 -6.10
CA GLU A 153 -16.25 -18.09 -4.75
C GLU A 153 -16.10 -19.62 -4.80
N PRO A 154 -14.85 -20.14 -4.87
CA PRO A 154 -14.61 -21.59 -4.98
C PRO A 154 -15.12 -22.38 -3.77
N SER A 155 -15.20 -21.76 -2.60
CA SER A 155 -15.84 -22.34 -1.42
C SER A 155 -16.49 -21.24 -0.59
N THR A 156 -17.53 -21.57 0.17
CA THR A 156 -18.29 -20.60 0.95
C THR A 156 -17.37 -19.71 1.80
N CYS A 157 -17.52 -18.39 1.65
CA CYS A 157 -16.73 -17.35 2.34
C CYS A 157 -15.25 -17.27 1.91
N VAL A 158 -14.82 -17.99 0.88
CA VAL A 158 -13.45 -17.96 0.33
C VAL A 158 -13.51 -17.56 -1.12
N TYR A 159 -12.88 -16.44 -1.43
CA TYR A 159 -12.90 -15.86 -2.76
C TYR A 159 -11.54 -16.01 -3.45
N ALA A 160 -11.55 -16.22 -4.76
CA ALA A 160 -10.37 -16.20 -5.60
C ALA A 160 -10.54 -15.09 -6.65
N LEU A 161 -9.58 -14.18 -6.69
CA LEU A 161 -9.57 -13.03 -7.59
C LEU A 161 -8.33 -13.12 -8.48
N THR A 162 -8.48 -12.77 -9.75
CA THR A 162 -7.36 -12.63 -10.69
C THR A 162 -7.20 -11.17 -11.03
N PHE A 163 -6.07 -10.58 -10.65
CA PHE A 163 -5.73 -9.20 -10.96
C PHE A 163 -4.69 -9.16 -12.08
N GLU A 164 -5.03 -8.49 -13.18
CA GLU A 164 -4.14 -8.28 -14.30
C GLU A 164 -3.38 -6.96 -14.15
N THR A 165 -2.07 -6.99 -14.37
CA THR A 165 -1.24 -5.78 -14.39
C THR A 165 -0.02 -5.93 -15.29
N PRO A 166 0.40 -4.89 -16.03
CA PRO A 166 1.64 -4.91 -16.80
C PRO A 166 2.89 -4.97 -15.91
N LEU A 167 2.74 -4.67 -14.62
CA LEU A 167 3.85 -4.59 -13.66
C LEU A 167 4.50 -5.96 -13.38
N VAL A 168 3.74 -7.04 -13.55
CA VAL A 168 4.20 -8.41 -13.29
C VAL A 168 4.57 -9.18 -14.56
N CYS A 169 4.61 -8.52 -15.72
CA CYS A 169 4.89 -9.18 -17.00
C CYS A 169 6.36 -9.53 -17.20
N HIS A 170 7.29 -8.85 -16.52
CA HIS A 170 8.71 -9.21 -16.61
C HIS A 170 8.94 -10.48 -15.78
N PRO A 171 9.69 -11.47 -16.30
CA PRO A 171 9.87 -12.77 -15.62
C PRO A 171 10.49 -12.64 -14.22
N HIS A 172 11.23 -11.56 -13.98
CA HIS A 172 11.91 -11.31 -12.70
C HIS A 172 11.14 -10.36 -11.78
N SER A 173 9.95 -9.88 -12.17
CA SER A 173 9.17 -8.92 -11.37
C SER A 173 8.77 -9.49 -10.01
N LEU A 174 8.52 -10.80 -9.93
CA LEU A 174 7.96 -11.46 -8.75
C LEU A 174 8.98 -12.31 -7.99
N LEU A 175 10.28 -12.20 -8.28
CA LEU A 175 11.31 -12.90 -7.53
C LEU A 175 11.44 -12.29 -6.12
N VAL A 176 11.53 -13.14 -5.10
CA VAL A 176 11.63 -12.69 -3.71
C VAL A 176 13.02 -12.17 -3.39
N TYR A 177 14.07 -12.87 -3.80
CA TYR A 177 15.46 -12.53 -3.47
C TYR A 177 15.82 -11.06 -3.78
N PRO A 178 15.56 -10.51 -4.99
CA PRO A 178 15.88 -9.12 -5.31
C PRO A 178 15.05 -8.08 -4.56
N THR A 179 13.92 -8.47 -3.96
CA THR A 179 13.04 -7.57 -3.21
C THR A 179 13.41 -7.44 -1.74
N LEU A 180 14.23 -8.37 -1.24
CA LEU A 180 14.70 -8.36 0.14
C LEU A 180 15.69 -7.21 0.39
N PRO A 181 15.72 -6.65 1.60
CA PRO A 181 16.81 -5.78 2.05
C PRO A 181 18.15 -6.51 2.00
N GLU A 182 19.25 -5.77 1.78
CA GLU A 182 20.61 -6.31 1.64
C GLU A 182 21.02 -7.22 2.81
N ALA A 183 20.67 -6.85 4.05
CA ALA A 183 20.96 -7.68 5.22
C ALA A 183 20.28 -9.05 5.18
N LEU A 184 19.03 -9.12 4.66
CA LEU A 184 18.32 -10.39 4.52
C LEU A 184 18.80 -11.17 3.29
N GLN A 185 19.25 -10.49 2.22
CA GLN A 185 19.91 -11.17 1.10
C GLN A 185 21.18 -11.89 1.55
N GLN A 186 22.05 -11.21 2.31
CA GLN A 186 23.27 -11.82 2.85
C GLN A 186 22.97 -13.01 3.77
N ARG A 187 21.93 -12.92 4.60
CA ARG A 187 21.47 -14.04 5.43
C ARG A 187 20.98 -15.20 4.58
N TRP A 188 20.26 -14.93 3.48
CA TRP A 188 19.89 -15.96 2.51
C TRP A 188 21.13 -16.63 1.92
N ASP A 189 22.08 -15.86 1.40
CA ASP A 189 23.30 -16.39 0.78
C ASP A 189 24.08 -17.31 1.74
N GLN A 190 24.13 -16.96 3.03
CA GLN A 190 24.73 -17.79 4.06
C GLN A 190 24.00 -19.13 4.23
N MET A 191 22.66 -19.12 4.27
CA MET A 191 21.87 -20.36 4.40
C MET A 191 22.03 -21.27 3.17
N GLU A 192 22.13 -20.70 1.97
CA GLU A 192 22.42 -21.48 0.74
C GLU A 192 23.80 -22.12 0.81
N GLN A 193 24.80 -21.37 1.29
CA GLN A 193 26.15 -21.89 1.49
C GLN A 193 26.16 -23.01 2.54
N GLU A 194 25.49 -22.82 3.68
CA GLU A 194 25.38 -23.84 4.73
C GLU A 194 24.66 -25.11 4.24
N LEU A 195 23.66 -24.98 3.37
CA LEU A 195 22.99 -26.11 2.74
C LEU A 195 23.94 -26.84 1.77
N ALA A 196 24.70 -26.10 0.97
CA ALA A 196 25.69 -26.66 0.05
C ALA A 196 26.86 -27.35 0.78
N ASP A 197 27.26 -26.83 1.93
CA ASP A 197 28.28 -27.40 2.82
C ASP A 197 27.73 -28.54 3.70
N GLU A 198 26.46 -28.93 3.51
CA GLU A 198 25.74 -29.98 4.25
C GLU A 198 25.69 -29.76 5.78
N LEU A 199 25.79 -28.50 6.22
CA LEU A 199 25.71 -28.12 7.63
C LEU A 199 24.26 -28.07 8.15
N ILE A 200 23.31 -27.83 7.24
CA ILE A 200 21.87 -27.83 7.52
C ILE A 200 21.13 -28.82 6.63
N THR A 201 20.01 -29.34 7.14
CA THR A 201 19.12 -30.21 6.36
C THR A 201 18.21 -29.39 5.45
N PRO A 202 17.66 -29.96 4.36
CA PRO A 202 16.67 -29.28 3.52
C PRO A 202 15.45 -28.76 4.29
N GLN A 203 14.98 -29.53 5.28
CA GLN A 203 13.88 -29.11 6.16
C GLN A 203 14.28 -27.94 7.06
N GLY A 204 15.53 -27.93 7.54
CA GLY A 204 16.09 -26.81 8.30
C GLY A 204 16.17 -25.54 7.45
N TYR A 205 16.65 -25.67 6.21
CA TYR A 205 16.68 -24.58 5.25
C TYR A 205 15.28 -23.99 4.98
N GLU A 206 14.26 -24.82 4.71
CA GLU A 206 12.89 -24.36 4.50
C GLU A 206 12.33 -23.59 5.71
N LYS A 207 12.65 -24.06 6.92
CA LYS A 207 12.24 -23.39 8.16
C LYS A 207 12.91 -22.02 8.30
N LEU A 208 14.24 -21.95 8.12
CA LEU A 208 14.98 -20.70 8.21
C LEU A 208 14.57 -19.70 7.13
N LEU A 209 14.27 -20.19 5.93
CA LEU A 209 13.78 -19.37 4.83
C LEU A 209 12.41 -18.76 5.15
N ARG A 210 11.52 -19.54 5.78
CA ARG A 210 10.25 -19.04 6.27
C ARG A 210 10.45 -17.94 7.32
N GLU A 211 11.32 -18.16 8.32
CA GLU A 211 11.65 -17.16 9.34
C GLU A 211 12.19 -15.88 8.68
N LEU A 212 13.03 -15.99 7.64
CA LEU A 212 13.53 -14.86 6.87
C LEU A 212 12.40 -14.07 6.18
N PHE A 213 11.39 -14.75 5.64
CA PHE A 213 10.22 -14.09 5.03
C PHE A 213 9.28 -13.44 6.06
N GLU A 214 9.21 -14.00 7.27
CA GLU A 214 8.51 -13.40 8.40
C GLU A 214 9.24 -12.12 8.85
N ASP A 215 10.58 -12.16 8.98
CA ASP A 215 11.42 -11.00 9.30
C ASP A 215 11.32 -9.89 8.23
N ALA A 216 11.17 -10.27 6.95
CA ALA A 216 10.93 -9.33 5.85
C ALA A 216 9.51 -8.73 5.85
N GLY A 217 8.61 -9.25 6.69
CA GLY A 217 7.20 -8.87 6.74
C GLY A 217 6.40 -9.33 5.51
N TYR A 218 6.85 -10.38 4.83
CA TYR A 218 6.14 -10.98 3.69
C TYR A 218 5.14 -12.03 4.13
N LEU A 219 5.48 -12.80 5.17
CA LEU A 219 4.63 -13.82 5.79
C LEU A 219 4.26 -13.42 7.23
N LYS A 220 3.13 -13.94 7.71
CA LYS A 220 2.72 -13.79 9.09
C LYS A 220 3.04 -15.03 9.91
N ALA A 221 3.52 -14.83 11.13
CA ALA A 221 3.80 -15.92 12.04
C ALA A 221 2.50 -16.69 12.37
N PRO A 222 2.55 -18.03 12.46
CA PRO A 222 1.38 -18.83 12.76
C PRO A 222 0.92 -18.55 14.20
N GLY A 223 -0.15 -17.76 14.34
CA GLY A 223 -0.71 -17.36 15.64
C GLY A 223 -0.93 -15.86 15.83
N GLU A 224 -0.45 -14.99 14.92
CA GLU A 224 -0.79 -13.55 14.94
C GLU A 224 -2.24 -13.26 14.54
N ASN A 225 -2.97 -14.28 14.08
CA ASN A 225 -4.42 -14.21 13.95
C ASN A 225 -5.00 -14.37 15.37
N GLU A 226 -5.13 -13.27 16.12
CA GLU A 226 -6.09 -13.05 17.23
C GLU A 226 -5.73 -11.78 18.03
N PRO A 227 -6.50 -10.68 17.91
CA PRO A 227 -7.01 -10.00 19.08
C PRO A 227 -8.32 -10.70 19.45
N THR A 228 -8.25 -11.55 20.48
CA THR A 228 -9.41 -12.23 21.04
C THR A 228 -10.44 -11.20 21.47
N GLN A 229 -11.58 -11.15 20.77
CA GLN A 229 -12.78 -10.48 21.28
C GLN A 229 -13.35 -11.33 22.42
N GLN A 230 -12.79 -11.17 23.61
CA GLN A 230 -13.51 -11.44 24.85
C GLN A 230 -14.12 -10.14 25.33
N GLU A 231 -15.42 -9.94 25.05
CA GLU A 231 -16.23 -9.10 25.92
C GLU A 231 -16.31 -9.79 27.29
N GLY A 232 -15.81 -9.10 28.33
CA GLY A 232 -16.13 -9.42 29.71
C GLY A 232 -14.96 -9.71 30.66
N ALA A 233 -13.93 -8.86 30.71
CA ALA A 233 -13.25 -8.53 31.97
C ALA A 233 -12.35 -7.31 31.77
N THR A 234 -12.69 -6.21 32.44
CA THR A 234 -11.90 -4.99 32.54
C THR A 234 -10.46 -5.32 32.96
N ARG A 235 -9.52 -5.35 32.01
CA ARG A 235 -8.10 -5.09 32.28
C ARG A 235 -7.77 -3.83 31.51
N GLY A 236 -7.71 -2.73 32.26
CA GLY A 236 -7.50 -1.40 31.73
C GLY A 236 -6.28 -1.37 30.82
N LEU A 237 -6.47 -0.76 29.65
CA LEU A 237 -5.44 0.08 29.06
C LEU A 237 -4.90 0.94 30.19
N GLY A 238 -3.66 0.67 30.62
CA GLY A 238 -2.93 1.62 31.42
C GLY A 238 -2.86 2.88 30.59
N THR A 239 -3.66 3.88 30.92
CA THR A 239 -3.42 5.24 30.47
C THR A 239 -2.05 5.60 31.00
N GLU A 240 -1.04 5.50 30.15
CA GLU A 240 0.26 6.06 30.44
C GLU A 240 0.05 7.56 30.65
N THR A 241 0.04 7.96 31.91
CA THR A 241 -0.14 9.35 32.30
C THR A 241 1.06 10.17 31.83
N LEU A 242 0.84 11.46 31.60
CA LEU A 242 1.92 12.38 31.26
C LEU A 242 3.03 12.36 32.32
N GLU A 243 2.69 12.15 33.60
CA GLU A 243 3.67 11.92 34.66
C GLU A 243 4.55 10.69 34.44
N ASN A 244 3.99 9.55 33.99
CA ASN A 244 4.76 8.34 33.74
C ASN A 244 5.75 8.53 32.58
N CYS A 245 5.32 9.21 31.52
CA CYS A 245 6.18 9.55 30.39
C CYS A 245 7.32 10.49 30.80
N ASN A 246 7.01 11.52 31.60
CA ASN A 246 8.01 12.46 32.11
C ASN A 246 9.02 11.80 33.05
N LYS A 247 8.57 10.87 33.90
CA LYS A 247 9.43 10.09 34.77
C LYS A 247 10.37 9.18 33.97
N ALA A 248 9.84 8.42 33.01
CA ALA A 248 10.63 7.56 32.13
C ALA A 248 11.67 8.37 31.32
N ARG A 249 11.29 9.57 30.87
CA ARG A 249 12.21 10.50 30.19
C ARG A 249 13.35 10.97 31.11
N SER A 250 13.06 11.25 32.38
CA SER A 250 14.08 11.64 33.36
C SER A 250 15.06 10.49 33.62
N GLU A 251 14.55 9.30 33.91
CA GLU A 251 15.37 8.10 34.17
C GLU A 251 16.25 7.75 32.96
N LEU A 252 15.70 7.84 31.75
CA LEU A 252 16.47 7.64 30.52
C LEU A 252 17.58 8.67 30.36
N SER A 253 17.33 9.94 30.70
CA SER A 253 18.34 10.99 30.58
C SER A 253 19.50 10.81 31.58
N GLU A 254 19.20 10.31 32.78
CA GLU A 254 20.22 9.97 33.79
C GLU A 254 21.08 8.79 33.33
N GLU A 255 20.47 7.75 32.77
CA GLU A 255 21.21 6.60 32.25
C GLU A 255 22.07 6.98 31.03
N ILE A 256 21.57 7.86 30.15
CA ILE A 256 22.38 8.42 29.06
C ILE A 256 23.59 9.18 29.60
N GLN A 257 23.44 10.00 30.66
CA GLN A 257 24.56 10.70 31.29
C GLN A 257 25.55 9.75 31.96
N ARG A 258 25.07 8.68 32.58
CA ARG A 258 25.91 7.63 33.16
C ARG A 258 26.71 6.88 32.11
N LEU A 259 26.07 6.47 31.01
CA LEU A 259 26.76 5.79 29.91
C LEU A 259 27.77 6.72 29.23
N THR A 260 27.41 8.00 29.07
CA THR A 260 28.28 9.07 28.59
C THR A 260 29.53 9.23 29.46
N SER A 261 29.39 9.24 30.79
CA SER A 261 30.53 9.36 31.69
C SER A 261 31.44 8.12 31.67
N LEU A 262 30.85 6.92 31.58
CA LEU A 262 31.60 5.67 31.44
C LEU A 262 32.39 5.62 30.13
N LEU A 263 31.77 6.00 29.01
CA LEU A 263 32.44 6.03 27.71
C LEU A 263 33.60 7.03 27.71
N ASN A 264 33.41 8.21 28.32
CA ASN A 264 34.49 9.19 28.50
C ASN A 264 35.61 8.67 29.42
N GLN A 265 35.27 7.98 30.51
CA GLN A 265 36.24 7.39 31.43
C GLN A 265 37.10 6.31 30.75
N HIS A 266 36.51 5.57 29.81
CA HIS A 266 37.20 4.54 29.04
C HIS A 266 37.79 5.06 27.71
N GLY A 267 37.70 6.36 27.44
CA GLY A 267 38.24 6.98 26.22
C GLY A 267 37.59 6.48 24.93
N ILE A 268 36.35 5.99 25.01
CA ILE A 268 35.61 5.44 23.86
C ILE A 268 34.86 6.59 23.19
N PRO A 269 35.17 6.94 21.92
CA PRO A 269 34.45 7.99 21.23
C PRO A 269 33.03 7.54 20.86
N TYR A 270 32.02 8.33 21.24
CA TYR A 270 30.62 8.15 20.84
C TYR A 270 30.06 9.51 20.39
N GLY A 271 29.84 9.63 19.09
CA GLY A 271 29.27 10.82 18.48
C GLY A 271 28.88 10.47 17.05
N ARG A 272 27.65 10.81 16.67
CA ARG A 272 27.22 10.76 15.27
C ARG A 272 27.86 11.95 14.55
N PRO A 273 28.43 11.80 13.34
CA PRO A 273 29.00 12.93 12.63
C PRO A 273 27.89 13.87 12.18
N THR A 274 27.75 15.02 12.85
CA THR A 274 26.95 16.14 12.36
C THR A 274 27.89 17.13 11.69
N ALA A 275 27.59 17.40 10.42
CA ALA A 275 28.21 18.42 9.61
C ALA A 275 28.11 19.80 10.26
N GLU A 276 29.17 20.58 10.07
CA GLU A 276 29.28 22.03 10.23
C GLU A 276 29.16 22.59 11.65
N THR A 277 30.30 22.91 12.27
CA THR A 277 30.60 24.31 12.62
C THR A 277 32.11 24.52 12.67
N SER A 278 32.57 25.45 11.83
CA SER A 278 33.86 26.12 11.85
C SER A 278 34.24 26.62 13.24
N HIS A 279 35.48 26.39 13.67
CA HIS A 279 36.38 27.44 14.17
C HIS A 279 37.77 26.81 14.36
N SER A 280 38.65 27.17 13.43
CA SER A 280 40.08 26.96 13.54
C SER A 280 40.63 28.01 14.49
N GLU A 281 41.39 27.60 15.51
CA GLU A 281 42.43 28.44 16.09
C GLU A 281 43.57 27.60 16.66
N HIS A 282 44.71 27.74 15.96
CA HIS A 282 46.07 27.79 16.47
C HIS A 282 46.58 26.69 17.41
N LEU A 283 47.46 25.83 16.87
CA LEU A 283 48.77 25.67 17.48
C LEU A 283 49.85 25.63 16.40
N ALA A 284 50.86 26.47 16.62
CA ALA A 284 51.92 26.80 15.69
C ALA A 284 53.04 25.75 15.69
N GLN A 285 53.68 25.68 14.51
CA GLN A 285 55.12 25.52 14.29
C GLN A 285 55.79 24.23 14.78
N GLN A 286 56.16 23.38 13.82
CA GLN A 286 57.57 23.15 13.46
C GLN A 286 57.68 22.51 12.07
N SER A 287 58.60 23.03 11.25
CA SER A 287 59.03 22.51 9.95
C SER A 287 60.58 22.50 9.94
N PRO A 288 61.23 21.99 8.89
CA PRO A 288 61.50 20.58 8.62
C PRO A 288 63.02 20.30 8.62
N ILE A 289 63.43 19.03 8.66
CA ILE A 289 64.78 18.63 8.25
C ILE A 289 64.65 17.75 7.01
N ASP A 290 65.17 18.29 5.92
CA ASP A 290 65.46 17.67 4.63
C ASP A 290 66.66 16.71 4.76
N VAL A 291 66.69 15.65 3.94
CA VAL A 291 67.85 15.19 3.16
C VAL A 291 67.67 13.74 2.64
N THR A 292 67.71 13.67 1.30
CA THR A 292 68.12 12.60 0.37
C THR A 292 67.21 11.40 0.03
N SER A 293 66.56 11.54 -1.13
CA SER A 293 66.90 10.86 -2.40
C SER A 293 67.20 9.35 -2.38
N GLU A 294 66.25 8.54 -2.85
CA GLU A 294 66.53 7.49 -3.82
C GLU A 294 65.31 7.21 -4.71
N GLN A 295 65.55 7.22 -6.01
CA GLN A 295 64.61 6.99 -7.10
C GLN A 295 65.02 5.70 -7.78
N LEU A 296 64.06 4.83 -8.15
CA LEU A 296 64.10 3.82 -9.24
C LEU A 296 62.68 3.17 -9.33
N ARG A 297 61.80 3.52 -10.29
CA ARG A 297 61.56 2.90 -11.62
C ARG A 297 61.38 1.37 -11.49
N GLY A 298 60.27 0.69 -11.83
CA GLY A 298 59.21 0.92 -12.81
C GLY A 298 59.31 -0.17 -13.88
N ASP A 299 58.55 -1.26 -13.74
CA ASP A 299 58.47 -2.38 -14.71
C ASP A 299 57.01 -2.74 -15.05
N PRO A 300 56.62 -2.72 -16.33
CA PRO A 300 55.41 -3.39 -16.82
C PRO A 300 55.76 -4.53 -17.81
N GLY A 301 55.21 -5.73 -17.61
CA GLY A 301 55.24 -6.84 -18.57
C GLY A 301 54.46 -8.03 -18.01
N LEU A 302 53.70 -8.84 -18.74
CA LEU A 302 53.59 -9.09 -20.17
C LEU A 302 52.11 -9.37 -20.55
N ARG A 303 51.69 -8.93 -21.73
CA ARG A 303 50.54 -9.48 -22.48
C ARG A 303 51.06 -10.59 -23.39
N GLY A 304 50.57 -11.81 -23.21
CA GLY A 304 50.76 -12.93 -24.14
C GLY A 304 49.59 -13.03 -25.11
N THR A 305 49.88 -13.00 -26.40
CA THR A 305 49.04 -13.50 -27.51
C THR A 305 49.93 -14.38 -28.39
N ILE A 306 49.31 -15.20 -29.25
CA ILE A 306 49.82 -16.23 -30.20
C ILE A 306 49.56 -17.64 -29.63
N LEU A 307 48.76 -18.54 -30.23
CA LEU A 307 48.28 -18.75 -31.61
C LEU A 307 46.75 -18.88 -31.68
#